data_AF-Q9GZE4-F1
#
_entry.id   AF-Q9GZE4-F1
#
_cell.length_a   1.000
_cell.length_b   1.000
_cell.length_c   1.000
_cell.angle_alpha   90.00
_cell.angle_beta   90.00
_cell.angle_gamma   90.00
#
_symmetry.space_group_name_H-M   'P 1'
#
loop_
_entity.id
_entity.type
_entity.pdbx_description
1 polymer ?
#
loop_
_entity_poly.entity_id
_entity_poly.type
_entity_poly.pdbx_seq_one_letter_code
_entity_poly.pdbx_strand_id
1 'polypeptide(L)'
;MLQQCLIVLFFLGACSSQCMDTSLSCPDQVIACFEPSVQSECPYSCATCQFDPNECVDRNTQCQTLKVFCDDPKNSEQCQESCGICVPTRKITSTLRPVHVGTQTTTVKPTSPKTSSTASEPCYENPICPHWAANGFCTNPFYSPEHRKKYCGKTCNLC
;
A
#
# COMPACT_ATOMS: atom_id res chain seq x y z
N MET A 1 6.30 -10.40 -14.72
CA MET A 1 5.37 -11.49 -14.34
C MET A 1 4.28 -11.54 -15.40
N LEU A 2 4.54 -12.23 -16.51
CA LEU A 2 3.64 -12.35 -17.65
C LEU A 2 2.69 -13.52 -17.37
N GLN A 3 1.56 -13.24 -16.71
CA GLN A 3 0.58 -14.27 -16.34
C GLN A 3 -0.18 -14.71 -17.60
N GLN A 4 0.27 -15.82 -18.18
CA GLN A 4 -0.30 -16.47 -19.36
C GLN A 4 -1.72 -16.97 -19.06
N CYS A 5 -2.73 -16.23 -19.53
CA CYS A 5 -4.09 -16.75 -19.72
C CYS A 5 -4.12 -17.57 -21.03
N LEU A 6 -3.46 -18.73 -21.04
CA LEU A 6 -3.51 -19.65 -22.17
C LEU A 6 -4.71 -20.60 -22.02
N ILE A 7 -5.76 -20.30 -22.79
CA ILE A 7 -6.51 -21.27 -23.60
C ILE A 7 -6.99 -22.52 -22.85
N VAL A 8 -8.19 -22.44 -22.26
CA VAL A 8 -9.12 -23.58 -22.29
C VAL A 8 -10.45 -23.06 -22.83
N LEU A 9 -10.64 -23.30 -24.12
CA LEU A 9 -11.87 -23.10 -24.87
C LEU A 9 -13.00 -23.91 -24.21
N PHE A 10 -14.20 -23.33 -24.20
CA PHE A 10 -15.50 -23.84 -23.67
C PHE A 10 -15.89 -23.36 -22.26
N PHE A 11 -16.92 -22.49 -22.22
CA PHE A 11 -17.71 -22.02 -21.07
C PHE A 11 -17.11 -20.94 -20.14
N LEU A 12 -17.50 -19.68 -20.38
CA LEU A 12 -17.71 -18.62 -19.36
C LEU A 12 -16.62 -18.44 -18.28
N GLY A 13 -15.35 -18.62 -18.66
CA GLY A 13 -14.20 -18.33 -17.82
C GLY A 13 -13.84 -16.84 -17.87
N ALA A 14 -14.59 -16.00 -17.17
CA ALA A 14 -14.07 -14.70 -16.77
C ALA A 14 -12.93 -14.97 -15.80
N CYS A 15 -11.69 -14.76 -16.25
CA CYS A 15 -10.54 -14.70 -15.37
C CYS A 15 -10.93 -13.77 -14.21
N SER A 16 -10.90 -14.26 -12.97
CA SER A 16 -11.08 -13.42 -11.79
C SER A 16 -9.87 -12.49 -11.73
N SER A 17 -9.90 -11.43 -12.53
CA SER A 17 -8.97 -10.32 -12.45
C SER A 17 -9.07 -9.82 -11.03
N GLN A 18 -7.96 -9.93 -10.30
CA GLN A 18 -7.81 -9.37 -8.97
C GLN A 18 -8.36 -7.95 -9.03
N CYS A 19 -9.35 -7.63 -8.19
CA CYS A 19 -10.06 -6.35 -8.24
C CYS A 19 -9.18 -5.23 -7.67
N MET A 20 -8.02 -5.02 -8.26
CA MET A 20 -6.97 -4.17 -7.74
C MET A 20 -6.50 -3.24 -8.84
N ASP A 21 -6.30 -1.99 -8.48
CA ASP A 21 -5.65 -0.99 -9.29
C ASP A 21 -4.15 -1.31 -9.42
N THR A 22 -3.56 -0.97 -10.57
CA THR A 22 -2.13 -1.17 -10.84
C THR A 22 -1.32 0.10 -10.58
N SER A 23 -1.98 1.26 -10.42
CA SER A 23 -1.35 2.56 -10.23
C SER A 23 -1.92 3.31 -9.02
N LEU A 24 -1.04 4.01 -8.31
CA LEU A 24 -1.42 4.89 -7.19
C LEU A 24 -2.27 6.09 -7.61
N SER A 25 -2.26 6.44 -8.90
CA SER A 25 -3.03 7.53 -9.48
C SER A 25 -4.44 7.12 -9.90
N CYS A 26 -4.82 5.84 -9.80
CA CYS A 26 -6.15 5.37 -10.20
C CYS A 26 -7.30 6.15 -9.53
N PRO A 27 -7.23 6.53 -8.25
CA PRO A 27 -8.24 7.40 -7.63
C PRO A 27 -8.38 8.78 -8.30
N ASP A 28 -7.31 9.31 -8.90
CA ASP A 28 -7.32 10.59 -9.61
C ASP A 28 -7.79 10.44 -11.08
N GLN A 29 -7.80 9.21 -11.62
CA GLN A 29 -8.09 8.91 -13.04
C GLN A 29 -9.54 8.49 -13.30
N VAL A 30 -10.44 8.63 -12.33
CA VAL A 30 -11.85 8.23 -12.46
C VAL A 30 -12.55 8.90 -13.67
N ILE A 31 -12.16 10.13 -14.01
CA ILE A 31 -12.70 10.85 -15.18
C ILE A 31 -12.32 10.20 -16.53
N ALA A 32 -11.21 9.45 -16.56
CA ALA A 32 -10.69 8.78 -17.74
C ALA A 32 -11.16 7.32 -17.84
N CYS A 33 -12.08 6.87 -16.97
CA CYS A 33 -12.60 5.50 -17.01
C CYS A 33 -13.40 5.14 -18.27
N PHE A 34 -13.60 6.08 -19.21
CA PHE A 34 -14.08 5.75 -20.55
C PHE A 34 -12.99 5.12 -21.43
N GLU A 35 -11.71 5.33 -21.10
CA GLU A 35 -10.59 4.74 -21.83
C GLU A 35 -10.37 3.28 -21.40
N PRO A 36 -10.33 2.32 -22.35
CA PRO A 36 -10.12 0.91 -22.03
C PRO A 36 -8.81 0.64 -21.28
N SER A 37 -7.76 1.42 -21.57
CA SER A 37 -6.47 1.32 -20.87
C SER A 37 -6.63 1.62 -19.39
N VAL A 38 -7.32 2.72 -19.06
CA VAL A 38 -7.58 3.12 -17.67
C VAL A 38 -8.48 2.10 -16.98
N GLN A 39 -9.50 1.56 -17.66
CA GLN A 39 -10.32 0.47 -17.10
C GLN A 39 -9.51 -0.79 -16.77
N SER A 40 -8.51 -1.11 -17.61
CA SER A 40 -7.65 -2.29 -17.41
C SER A 40 -6.63 -2.10 -16.29
N GLU A 41 -6.13 -0.88 -16.11
CA GLU A 41 -5.17 -0.52 -15.06
C GLU A 41 -5.85 -0.21 -13.73
N CYS A 42 -7.07 0.32 -13.77
CA CYS A 42 -7.78 0.83 -12.61
C CYS A 42 -9.16 0.15 -12.46
N PRO A 43 -9.25 -1.19 -12.41
CA PRO A 43 -10.54 -1.86 -12.40
C PRO A 43 -11.39 -1.55 -11.16
N TYR A 44 -10.74 -1.31 -10.01
CA TYR A 44 -11.44 -0.93 -8.79
C TYR A 44 -11.88 0.54 -8.84
N SER A 45 -10.96 1.46 -9.16
CA SER A 45 -11.30 2.89 -9.25
C SER A 45 -12.32 3.20 -10.35
N CYS A 46 -12.32 2.44 -11.45
CA CYS A 46 -13.33 2.54 -12.51
C CYS A 46 -14.59 1.71 -12.26
N ALA A 47 -14.72 1.08 -11.09
CA ALA A 47 -15.85 0.24 -10.69
C ALA A 47 -16.19 -0.87 -11.69
N THR A 48 -15.20 -1.34 -12.48
CA THR A 48 -15.38 -2.53 -13.34
C THR A 48 -15.43 -3.80 -12.50
N CYS A 49 -14.93 -3.73 -11.27
CA CYS A 49 -15.11 -4.68 -10.20
C CYS A 49 -15.35 -3.94 -8.87
N GLN A 50 -15.80 -4.63 -7.83
CA GLN A 50 -15.94 -4.10 -6.47
C GLN A 50 -15.55 -5.15 -5.44
N PHE A 51 -15.12 -4.71 -4.27
CA PHE A 51 -14.96 -5.53 -3.08
C PHE A 51 -16.21 -5.48 -2.20
N ASP A 52 -16.38 -6.47 -1.33
CA ASP A 52 -17.36 -6.36 -0.25
C ASP A 52 -16.95 -5.20 0.68
N PRO A 53 -17.87 -4.27 1.02
CA PRO A 53 -17.54 -3.11 1.84
C PRO A 53 -17.07 -3.45 3.26
N ASN A 54 -17.28 -4.68 3.73
CA ASN A 54 -16.84 -5.15 5.04
C ASN A 54 -15.54 -5.95 4.97
N GLU A 55 -14.96 -6.13 3.78
CA GLU A 55 -13.73 -6.88 3.59
C GLU A 55 -12.52 -5.94 3.64
N CYS A 56 -11.59 -6.27 4.53
CA CYS A 56 -10.28 -5.62 4.56
C CYS A 56 -9.45 -6.20 3.41
N VAL A 57 -9.13 -5.35 2.44
CA VAL A 57 -8.41 -5.74 1.24
C VAL A 57 -7.47 -4.63 0.82
N ASP A 58 -6.35 -5.04 0.23
CA ASP A 58 -5.54 -4.15 -0.59
C ASP A 58 -6.24 -3.92 -1.93
N ARG A 59 -6.26 -2.66 -2.36
CA ARG A 59 -6.87 -2.19 -3.61
C ARG A 59 -5.82 -1.88 -4.67
N ASN A 60 -4.53 -2.03 -4.36
CA ASN A 60 -3.45 -1.82 -5.31
C ASN A 60 -2.51 -3.02 -5.36
N THR A 61 -2.10 -3.42 -6.57
CA THR A 61 -1.19 -4.57 -6.78
C THR A 61 0.21 -4.35 -6.20
N GLN A 62 0.62 -3.11 -5.96
CA GLN A 62 1.95 -2.75 -5.47
C GLN A 62 2.03 -2.61 -3.95
N CYS A 63 0.98 -2.96 -3.20
CA CYS A 63 0.94 -2.73 -1.75
C CYS A 63 2.07 -3.39 -0.96
N GLN A 64 2.59 -4.52 -1.43
CA GLN A 64 3.78 -5.15 -0.83
C GLN A 64 5.03 -4.25 -0.93
N THR A 65 5.23 -3.61 -2.08
CA THR A 65 6.33 -2.67 -2.31
C THR A 65 6.10 -1.37 -1.58
N LEU A 66 4.86 -0.88 -1.59
CA LEU A 66 4.49 0.43 -1.07
C LEU A 66 4.31 0.44 0.45
N LYS A 67 4.33 -0.72 1.12
CA LYS A 67 4.21 -0.84 2.57
C LYS A 67 5.16 0.08 3.36
N VAL A 68 6.30 0.42 2.79
CA VAL A 68 7.28 1.36 3.38
C VAL A 68 6.80 2.83 3.39
N PHE A 69 5.75 3.16 2.63
CA PHE A 69 5.17 4.49 2.46
C PHE A 69 3.75 4.58 3.05
N CYS A 70 3.41 3.78 4.06
CA CYS A 70 2.07 3.82 4.67
C CYS A 70 1.73 5.13 5.38
N ASP A 71 2.72 6.01 5.58
CA ASP A 71 2.49 7.38 6.03
C ASP A 71 1.84 8.27 4.95
N ASP A 72 1.98 7.91 3.66
CA ASP A 72 1.35 8.64 2.56
C ASP A 72 -0.15 8.31 2.50
N PRO A 73 -1.04 9.32 2.48
CA PRO A 73 -2.47 9.10 2.52
C PRO A 73 -2.98 8.28 1.33
N LYS A 74 -2.45 8.50 0.11
CA LYS A 74 -2.90 7.76 -1.09
C LYS A 74 -2.53 6.29 -1.01
N ASN A 75 -1.35 5.99 -0.47
CA ASN A 75 -0.92 4.63 -0.25
C ASN A 75 -1.71 3.95 0.88
N SER A 76 -1.92 4.65 1.99
CA SER A 76 -2.71 4.12 3.11
C SER A 76 -4.15 3.78 2.70
N GLU A 77 -4.78 4.59 1.85
CA GLU A 77 -6.13 4.35 1.35
C GLU A 77 -6.22 3.12 0.43
N GLN A 78 -5.21 2.93 -0.43
CA GLN A 78 -5.16 1.84 -1.39
C GLN A 78 -4.61 0.54 -0.81
N CYS A 79 -3.84 0.57 0.28
CA CYS A 79 -3.11 -0.58 0.81
C CYS A 79 -3.50 -0.89 2.26
N GLN A 80 -4.79 -1.05 2.52
CA GLN A 80 -5.33 -1.12 3.88
C GLN A 80 -4.80 -2.31 4.68
N GLU A 81 -4.72 -3.50 4.06
CA GLU A 81 -4.21 -4.71 4.71
C GLU A 81 -2.69 -4.64 4.85
N SER A 82 -1.98 -4.29 3.77
CA SER A 82 -0.52 -4.19 3.79
C SER A 82 0.00 -3.14 4.77
N CYS A 83 -0.75 -2.04 4.94
CA CYS A 83 -0.46 -0.99 5.92
C CYS A 83 -0.98 -1.29 7.33
N GLY A 84 -1.70 -2.40 7.54
CA GLY A 84 -2.25 -2.79 8.84
C GLY A 84 -3.35 -1.86 9.37
N ILE A 85 -4.03 -1.14 8.48
CA ILE A 85 -5.16 -0.24 8.82
C ILE A 85 -6.38 -1.06 9.22
N CYS A 86 -6.57 -2.20 8.58
CA CYS A 86 -7.60 -3.17 8.90
C CYS A 86 -7.01 -4.58 8.96
N VAL A 87 -7.79 -5.51 9.50
CA VAL A 87 -7.42 -6.92 9.61
C VAL A 87 -8.43 -7.73 8.79
N PRO A 88 -8.00 -8.61 7.86
CA PRO A 88 -8.93 -9.45 7.12
C PRO A 88 -9.66 -10.37 8.08
N THR A 89 -11.00 -10.30 8.06
CA THR A 89 -11.83 -11.28 8.74
C THR A 89 -11.69 -12.57 7.96
N ARG A 90 -10.70 -13.40 8.30
CA ARG A 90 -10.68 -14.77 7.80
C ARG A 90 -12.02 -15.37 8.23
N LYS A 91 -12.86 -15.78 7.27
CA LYS A 91 -14.05 -16.57 7.56
C LYS A 91 -13.58 -17.76 8.39
N ILE A 92 -13.74 -17.68 9.71
CA ILE A 92 -13.43 -18.77 10.63
C ILE A 92 -14.52 -19.79 10.39
N THR A 93 -14.31 -20.63 9.36
CA THR A 93 -14.99 -21.91 9.27
C THR A 93 -14.52 -22.70 10.48
N SER A 94 -15.41 -22.68 11.46
CA SER A 94 -15.29 -23.23 12.78
C SER A 94 -14.82 -24.68 12.74
N THR A 95 -13.55 -24.91 13.04
CA THR A 95 -13.07 -26.20 13.56
C THR A 95 -12.38 -25.92 14.88
N LEU A 96 -13.20 -26.06 15.93
CA LEU A 96 -12.88 -26.08 17.35
C LEU A 96 -11.42 -26.49 17.67
N ARG A 97 -10.64 -25.55 18.23
CA ARG A 97 -9.66 -25.78 19.31
C ARG A 97 -9.25 -24.42 19.89
N PRO A 98 -9.60 -24.11 21.16
CA PRO A 98 -9.09 -22.94 21.85
C PRO A 98 -7.64 -23.23 22.24
N VAL A 99 -6.68 -22.58 21.59
CA VAL A 99 -5.26 -22.69 21.96
C VAL A 99 -4.82 -21.38 22.60
N HIS A 100 -4.70 -21.47 23.92
CA HIS A 100 -3.82 -20.71 24.80
C HIS A 100 -3.75 -19.19 24.67
N VAL A 101 -4.47 -18.57 25.61
CA VAL A 101 -4.10 -17.36 26.35
C VAL A 101 -2.58 -17.14 26.40
N GLY A 102 -2.12 -16.19 25.59
CA GLY A 102 -0.86 -15.48 25.77
C GLY A 102 -1.19 -14.04 26.17
N THR A 103 -1.40 -13.83 27.46
CA THR A 103 -1.55 -12.51 28.10
C THR A 103 -0.35 -11.63 27.80
N GLN A 104 -0.55 -10.52 27.08
CA GLN A 104 0.27 -9.32 27.26
C GLN A 104 -0.66 -8.10 27.32
N THR A 105 -1.24 -7.93 28.51
CA THR A 105 -1.81 -6.67 28.98
C THR A 105 -0.69 -5.63 29.04
N THR A 106 -0.81 -4.53 28.30
CA THR A 106 -0.09 -3.30 28.64
C THR A 106 -1.03 -2.12 28.48
N THR A 107 -1.52 -1.70 29.64
CA THR A 107 -2.12 -0.39 29.90
C THR A 107 -1.08 0.68 29.62
N VAL A 108 -1.26 1.50 28.59
CA VAL A 108 -0.57 2.80 28.48
C VAL A 108 -1.57 3.92 28.26
N LYS A 109 -1.49 4.85 29.20
CA LYS A 109 -2.27 6.07 29.45
C LYS A 109 -2.03 7.10 28.33
N PRO A 110 -3.02 7.95 27.98
CA PRO A 110 -2.88 8.94 26.92
C PRO A 110 -2.01 10.11 27.41
N THR A 111 -0.95 10.48 26.69
CA THR A 111 -0.20 11.73 26.94
C THR A 111 0.51 12.21 25.67
N SER A 112 0.01 13.28 25.08
CA SER A 112 0.72 14.21 24.18
C SER A 112 1.45 15.27 25.05
N PRO A 113 2.46 16.06 24.62
CA PRO A 113 3.14 16.19 23.31
C PRO A 113 4.69 16.07 23.36
N LYS A 114 5.29 15.77 22.21
CA LYS A 114 6.74 15.57 21.99
C LYS A 114 7.48 16.93 21.94
N THR A 115 8.20 17.26 23.00
CA THR A 115 9.22 18.31 23.03
C THR A 115 10.60 17.69 22.85
N SER A 116 11.38 18.24 21.92
CA SER A 116 12.83 18.18 21.71
C SER A 116 13.68 17.33 22.64
N SER A 117 14.46 16.40 22.08
CA SER A 117 15.93 16.48 22.10
C SER A 117 16.59 15.24 21.49
N THR A 118 17.27 15.47 20.37
CA THR A 118 18.70 15.16 20.20
C THR A 118 19.16 13.75 20.59
N ALA A 119 18.90 12.79 19.71
CA ALA A 119 19.71 11.60 19.54
C ALA A 119 19.77 11.32 18.04
N SER A 120 20.97 11.20 17.48
CA SER A 120 21.23 10.96 16.06
C SER A 120 20.48 9.71 15.58
N GLU A 121 19.31 9.93 14.95
CA GLU A 121 18.52 8.87 14.33
C GLU A 121 19.34 8.30 13.17
N PRO A 122 19.56 6.97 13.09
CA PRO A 122 20.33 6.37 12.01
C PRO A 122 19.69 6.75 10.67
N CYS A 123 20.51 7.18 9.72
CA CYS A 123 20.09 7.42 8.35
C CYS A 123 19.23 6.28 7.82
N TYR A 124 17.94 6.51 7.69
CA TYR A 124 17.05 5.55 7.05
C TYR A 124 17.27 5.57 5.54
N GLU A 125 17.21 4.38 4.93
CA GLU A 125 17.43 4.17 3.51
C GLU A 125 16.38 3.21 2.96
N ASN A 126 15.50 3.70 2.09
CA ASN A 126 14.52 2.87 1.42
C ASN A 126 15.15 2.10 0.25
N PRO A 127 14.84 0.81 0.02
CA PRO A 127 15.35 0.06 -1.12
C PRO A 127 15.02 0.68 -2.50
N ILE A 128 13.99 1.53 -2.63
CA ILE A 128 13.65 2.22 -3.89
C ILE A 128 14.47 3.50 -4.13
N CYS A 129 15.23 3.97 -3.14
CA CYS A 129 15.96 5.24 -3.22
C CYS A 129 16.88 5.36 -4.45
N PRO A 130 17.58 4.32 -4.93
CA PRO A 130 18.35 4.42 -6.17
C PRO A 130 17.49 4.82 -7.38
N HIS A 131 16.26 4.30 -7.47
CA HIS A 131 15.32 4.66 -8.52
C HIS A 131 14.77 6.08 -8.34
N TRP A 132 14.38 6.43 -7.12
CA TRP A 132 13.86 7.77 -6.82
C TRP A 132 14.89 8.87 -7.04
N ALA A 133 16.13 8.66 -6.62
CA ALA A 133 17.22 9.59 -6.85
C ALA A 133 17.50 9.77 -8.35
N ALA A 134 17.48 8.68 -9.13
CA ALA A 134 17.58 8.75 -10.59
C ALA A 134 16.44 9.56 -11.24
N ASN A 135 15.25 9.56 -10.63
CA ASN A 135 14.09 10.35 -11.07
C ASN A 135 14.01 11.75 -10.43
N GLY A 136 15.07 12.22 -9.75
CA GLY A 136 15.14 13.58 -9.20
C GLY A 136 14.52 13.77 -7.82
N PHE A 137 14.20 12.70 -7.08
CA PHE A 137 13.67 12.80 -5.71
C PHE A 137 14.54 13.67 -4.81
N CYS A 138 15.87 13.53 -4.89
CA CYS A 138 16.79 14.29 -4.05
C CYS A 138 16.88 15.78 -4.38
N THR A 139 16.36 16.23 -5.54
CA THR A 139 16.42 17.63 -5.99
C THR A 139 15.04 18.27 -6.19
N ASN A 140 13.96 17.47 -6.19
CA ASN A 140 12.61 17.95 -6.42
C ASN A 140 12.09 18.79 -5.24
N PRO A 141 11.73 20.08 -5.45
CA PRO A 141 11.25 20.97 -4.40
C PRO A 141 9.85 20.59 -3.86
N PHE A 142 9.11 19.72 -4.55
CA PHE A 142 7.86 19.16 -4.05
C PHE A 142 8.06 18.35 -2.76
N TYR A 143 9.23 17.71 -2.60
CA TYR A 143 9.58 16.98 -1.38
C TYR A 143 10.38 17.87 -0.43
N SER A 144 9.86 18.09 0.77
CA SER A 144 10.57 18.86 1.80
C SER A 144 11.94 18.22 2.11
N PRO A 145 12.94 19.00 2.57
CA PRO A 145 14.23 18.45 2.98
C PRO A 145 14.11 17.36 4.04
N GLU A 146 13.15 17.51 4.96
CA GLU A 146 12.84 16.53 6.00
C GLU A 146 12.28 15.25 5.39
N HIS A 147 11.42 15.36 4.38
CA HIS A 147 10.84 14.23 3.67
C HIS A 147 11.92 13.43 2.92
N ARG A 148 12.84 14.13 2.23
CA ARG A 148 13.97 13.51 1.56
C ARG A 148 14.91 12.81 2.55
N LYS A 149 15.19 13.44 3.69
CA LYS A 149 16.03 12.87 4.75
C LYS A 149 15.39 11.64 5.40
N LYS A 150 14.06 11.65 5.57
CA LYS A 150 13.31 10.56 6.18
C LYS A 150 13.36 9.27 5.34
N TYR A 151 13.24 9.35 4.01
CA TYR A 151 13.15 8.15 3.16
C TYR A 151 14.44 7.76 2.46
N CYS A 152 15.23 8.73 1.99
CA CYS A 152 16.46 8.49 1.24
C CYS A 152 17.61 9.32 1.80
N GLY A 153 17.78 9.28 3.12
CA GLY A 153 18.79 10.08 3.82
C GLY A 153 20.19 9.86 3.26
N LYS A 154 20.62 8.60 3.09
CA LYS A 154 21.95 8.27 2.57
C LYS A 154 22.04 8.56 1.09
N THR A 155 21.07 8.09 0.29
CA THR A 155 21.09 8.30 -1.17
C THR A 155 21.08 9.79 -1.54
N CYS A 156 20.37 10.63 -0.79
CA CYS A 156 20.35 12.07 -1.02
C CYS A 156 21.46 12.84 -0.30
N ASN A 157 22.37 12.17 0.42
CA ASN A 157 23.43 12.78 1.23
C ASN A 157 22.91 13.83 2.24
N LEU A 158 21.75 13.57 2.83
CA LEU A 158 21.12 14.43 3.86
C LEU A 158 21.44 13.98 5.29
N CYS A 159 22.18 12.88 5.35
CA CYS A 159 22.99 12.37 6.43
C CYS A 159 24.05 11.45 5.75
#